data_AF-A0AAD5H123-F1
#
_entry.id   AF-A0AAD5H123-F1
#
_cell.length_a   1.000
_cell.length_b   1.000
_cell.length_c   1.000
_cell.angle_alpha   90.00
_cell.angle_beta   90.00
_cell.angle_gamma   90.00
#
_symmetry.space_group_name_H-M   'P 1'
#
loop_
_entity.id
_entity.type
_entity.pdbx_description
1 polymer ?
#
loop_
_entity_poly.entity_id
_entity_poly.type
_entity_poly.pdbx_seq_one_letter_code
_entity_poly.pdbx_strand_id
1 'polypeptide(L)'
;MDFTVSLHRIFLDDAGQRRQDLTAQDKDQALALLVQVALRTLAAPVLALNLDEQCEAALSHMVDELSGSGPSSVAVEPSTRTLARACLSVMCVVLGTTGCPDSLRTTLQNMEAVRSHPGHAVVKQALFQRAEQHTAALNPPVTAADLQQLDGLLELQAAHRLIQMGGERQQLNKLKDTALRAIQRLRALGAGSNAAFLHRRASDVLAGAGKLREALPESRAALRLATAEKAHVAVMASCLGLTTLLMSGAGGPQFSKQEVEDLLAQGRRARHLCKRWIPSQVSASYKQTLRQQEEYLAETLSLQPGRDLLDVDDEEFVPMTITSAPRCWGCGRHSSTLRKCSACHEAAYCSHECQRQHWRAEHRSSCMGRANAS
;
A
#
# COMPACT_ATOMS: atom_id res chain seq x y z
N MET A 1 -7.20 -20.26 0.40
CA MET A 1 -8.31 -19.85 1.30
C MET A 1 -8.32 -18.33 1.35
N ASP A 2 -9.49 -17.70 1.26
CA ASP A 2 -9.61 -16.25 1.41
C ASP A 2 -9.58 -15.92 2.91
N PHE A 3 -8.48 -15.30 3.34
CA PHE A 3 -8.30 -14.91 4.74
C PHE A 3 -9.35 -13.90 5.20
N THR A 4 -9.86 -13.08 4.28
CA THR A 4 -10.94 -12.13 4.55
C THR A 4 -12.19 -12.87 5.00
N VAL A 5 -12.60 -13.91 4.26
CA VAL A 5 -13.76 -14.75 4.63
C VAL A 5 -13.53 -15.43 5.98
N SER A 6 -12.29 -15.85 6.26
CA SER A 6 -11.94 -16.48 7.53
C SER A 6 -12.08 -15.50 8.70
N LEU A 7 -11.63 -14.25 8.53
CA LEU A 7 -11.83 -13.19 9.52
C LEU A 7 -13.33 -12.90 9.76
N HIS A 8 -14.15 -12.83 8.70
CA HIS A 8 -15.59 -12.62 8.87
C HIS A 8 -16.24 -13.75 9.66
N ARG A 9 -15.88 -15.01 9.43
CA ARG A 9 -16.41 -16.15 10.20
C ARG A 9 -15.99 -16.13 11.67
N ILE A 10 -14.85 -15.53 11.99
CA ILE A 10 -14.42 -15.37 13.38
C ILE A 10 -15.26 -14.29 14.06
N PHE A 11 -15.42 -13.13 13.42
CA PHE A 11 -16.03 -11.96 14.06
C PHE A 11 -17.54 -11.86 13.93
N LEU A 12 -18.14 -12.49 12.92
CA LEU A 12 -19.56 -12.39 12.60
C LEU A 12 -20.25 -13.75 12.74
N ASP A 13 -21.52 -13.73 13.14
CA ASP A 13 -22.42 -14.88 13.12
C ASP A 13 -23.05 -15.10 11.73
N ASP A 14 -23.90 -16.11 11.60
CA ASP A 14 -24.60 -16.43 10.35
C ASP A 14 -25.57 -15.33 9.88
N ALA A 15 -25.97 -14.42 10.79
CA ALA A 15 -26.77 -13.24 10.47
C ALA A 15 -25.91 -12.01 10.12
N GLY A 16 -24.58 -12.18 10.06
CA GLY A 16 -23.62 -11.11 9.81
C GLY A 16 -23.49 -10.13 10.97
N GLN A 17 -23.95 -10.48 12.18
CA GLN A 17 -23.82 -9.65 13.38
C GLN A 17 -22.55 -9.99 14.14
N ARG A 18 -21.98 -9.00 14.82
CA ARG A 18 -20.79 -9.19 15.67
C ARG A 18 -21.03 -10.24 16.78
N ARG A 19 -20.18 -11.26 16.81
CA ARG A 19 -20.09 -12.24 17.91
C ARG A 19 -19.57 -11.56 19.19
N GLN A 20 -20.20 -11.85 20.33
CA GLN A 20 -19.85 -11.28 21.64
C GLN A 20 -18.94 -12.22 22.46
N ASP A 21 -18.91 -13.49 22.10
CA ASP A 21 -18.37 -14.61 22.86
C ASP A 21 -17.10 -15.18 22.20
N LEU A 22 -16.20 -14.31 21.73
CA LEU A 22 -14.94 -14.74 21.14
C LEU A 22 -14.05 -15.43 22.19
N THR A 23 -13.71 -16.69 21.92
CA THR A 23 -12.78 -17.45 22.75
C THR A 23 -11.35 -16.91 22.62
N ALA A 24 -10.44 -17.30 23.53
CA ALA A 24 -9.02 -16.96 23.39
C ALA A 24 -8.43 -17.49 22.06
N GLN A 25 -8.81 -18.72 21.69
CA GLN A 25 -8.40 -19.34 20.43
C GLN A 25 -8.91 -18.58 19.20
N ASP A 26 -10.16 -18.09 19.23
CA ASP A 26 -10.70 -17.24 18.15
C ASP A 26 -9.85 -15.98 17.97
N LYS A 27 -9.48 -15.32 19.08
CA LYS A 27 -8.65 -14.10 19.06
C LYS A 27 -7.26 -14.38 18.49
N ASP A 28 -6.63 -15.49 18.90
CA ASP A 28 -5.31 -15.89 18.39
C ASP A 28 -5.36 -16.22 16.89
N GLN A 29 -6.38 -16.96 16.45
CA GLN A 29 -6.61 -17.27 15.04
C GLN A 29 -6.84 -16.00 14.21
N ALA A 30 -7.58 -15.02 14.74
CA ALA A 30 -7.77 -13.74 14.08
C ALA A 30 -6.47 -12.95 13.92
N LEU A 31 -5.63 -12.87 14.97
CA LEU A 31 -4.32 -12.22 14.90
C LEU A 31 -3.41 -12.90 13.87
N ALA A 32 -3.38 -14.24 13.84
CA ALA A 32 -2.59 -15.00 12.89
C ALA A 32 -3.04 -14.73 11.44
N LEU A 33 -4.35 -14.75 11.18
CA LEU A 33 -4.90 -14.44 9.86
C LEU A 33 -4.60 -12.99 9.46
N LEU A 34 -4.68 -12.03 10.38
CA LEU A 34 -4.37 -10.63 10.09
C LEU A 34 -2.90 -10.44 9.71
N VAL A 35 -1.96 -11.11 10.39
CA VAL A 35 -0.54 -11.13 10.00
C VAL A 35 -0.37 -11.67 8.58
N GLN A 36 -1.02 -12.79 8.27
CA GLN A 36 -0.93 -13.42 6.95
C GLN A 36 -1.55 -12.57 5.83
N VAL A 37 -2.65 -11.88 6.11
CA VAL A 37 -3.23 -10.86 5.23
C VAL A 37 -2.25 -9.71 5.04
N ALA A 38 -1.68 -9.19 6.12
CA ALA A 38 -0.77 -8.06 6.08
C ALA A 38 0.47 -8.35 5.23
N LEU A 39 1.07 -9.51 5.40
CA LEU A 39 2.22 -9.95 4.60
C LEU A 39 1.92 -9.91 3.10
N ARG A 40 0.74 -10.38 2.70
CA ARG A 40 0.30 -10.37 1.30
C ARG A 40 -0.04 -8.96 0.80
N THR A 41 -0.83 -8.20 1.57
CA THR A 41 -1.31 -6.89 1.15
C THR A 41 -0.21 -5.84 1.17
N LEU A 42 0.72 -5.87 2.13
CA LEU A 42 1.84 -4.91 2.18
C LEU A 42 2.84 -5.15 1.04
N ALA A 43 3.08 -6.42 0.66
CA ALA A 43 3.93 -6.76 -0.47
C ALA A 43 3.23 -6.62 -1.85
N ALA A 44 1.90 -6.69 -1.89
CA ALA A 44 1.10 -6.50 -3.10
C ALA A 44 -0.12 -5.61 -2.80
N PRO A 45 0.05 -4.27 -2.78
CA PRO A 45 -0.99 -3.31 -2.32
C PRO A 45 -2.30 -3.32 -3.11
N VAL A 46 -2.36 -4.06 -4.21
CA VAL A 46 -3.56 -4.17 -5.05
C VAL A 46 -4.55 -5.17 -4.47
N LEU A 47 -4.11 -6.04 -3.57
CA LEU A 47 -4.98 -6.90 -2.77
C LEU A 47 -5.56 -6.07 -1.61
N ALA A 48 -6.68 -5.40 -1.85
CA ALA A 48 -7.40 -4.72 -0.80
C ALA A 48 -7.94 -5.74 0.22
N LEU A 49 -7.63 -5.52 1.49
CA LEU A 49 -8.34 -6.16 2.59
C LEU A 49 -9.74 -5.57 2.62
N ASN A 50 -10.76 -6.39 2.30
CA ASN A 50 -12.14 -5.95 2.21
C ASN A 50 -12.93 -6.49 3.40
N LEU A 51 -12.87 -5.81 4.53
CA LEU A 51 -13.67 -6.14 5.70
C LEU A 51 -14.99 -5.37 5.63
N ASP A 52 -16.09 -6.04 5.96
CA ASP A 52 -17.33 -5.35 6.30
C ASP A 52 -17.11 -4.44 7.52
N GLU A 53 -17.88 -3.36 7.61
CA GLU A 53 -17.80 -2.36 8.69
C GLU A 53 -17.91 -3.01 10.08
N GLN A 54 -18.78 -4.02 10.25
CA GLN A 54 -18.90 -4.72 11.52
C GLN A 54 -17.67 -5.56 11.85
N CYS A 55 -17.10 -6.23 10.85
CA CYS A 55 -15.89 -7.03 11.02
C CYS A 55 -14.68 -6.16 11.32
N GLU A 56 -14.54 -5.01 10.65
CA GLU A 56 -13.49 -4.04 10.90
C GLU A 56 -13.59 -3.47 12.33
N ALA A 57 -14.79 -3.08 12.77
CA ALA A 57 -15.01 -2.56 14.12
C ALA A 57 -14.72 -3.62 15.20
N ALA A 58 -15.15 -4.87 14.98
CA ALA A 58 -14.88 -5.98 15.89
C ALA A 58 -13.37 -6.30 15.99
N LEU A 59 -12.68 -6.30 14.85
CA LEU A 59 -11.23 -6.49 14.80
C LEU A 59 -10.49 -5.36 15.52
N SER A 60 -10.87 -4.10 15.29
CA SER A 60 -10.26 -2.95 15.96
C SER A 60 -10.43 -3.04 17.48
N HIS A 61 -11.65 -3.32 17.94
CA HIS A 61 -11.93 -3.47 19.36
C HIS A 61 -11.10 -4.59 20.00
N MET A 62 -10.99 -5.75 19.34
CA MET A 62 -10.18 -6.87 19.83
C MET A 62 -8.69 -6.48 19.93
N VAL A 63 -8.16 -5.80 18.93
CA VAL A 63 -6.75 -5.36 18.93
C VAL A 63 -6.48 -4.34 20.04
N ASP A 64 -7.41 -3.42 20.30
CA ASP A 64 -7.29 -2.43 21.38
C ASP A 64 -7.34 -3.11 22.76
N GLU A 65 -8.29 -4.03 22.96
CA GLU A 65 -8.41 -4.85 24.18
C GLU A 65 -7.10 -5.58 24.49
N LEU A 66 -6.53 -6.28 23.51
CA LEU A 66 -5.31 -7.09 23.67
C LEU A 66 -4.03 -6.24 23.80
N SER A 67 -4.04 -5.01 23.27
CA SER A 67 -2.90 -4.09 23.36
C SER A 67 -2.74 -3.45 24.74
N GLY A 68 -3.78 -3.50 25.58
CA GLY A 68 -3.74 -3.06 26.97
C GLY A 68 -3.94 -1.55 27.17
N SER A 69 -4.68 -0.88 26.28
CA SER A 69 -5.02 0.54 26.40
C SER A 69 -6.18 0.82 27.38
N GLY A 70 -6.85 -0.23 27.90
CA GLY A 70 -8.00 -0.11 28.79
C GLY A 70 -7.67 -0.26 30.30
N PRO A 71 -8.50 0.34 31.18
CA PRO A 71 -8.33 0.26 32.64
C PRO A 71 -8.53 -1.14 33.23
N SER A 72 -9.10 -2.08 32.46
CA SER A 72 -9.42 -3.45 32.87
C SER A 72 -8.47 -4.47 32.22
N SER A 73 -7.16 -4.22 32.29
CA SER A 73 -6.15 -5.11 31.68
C SER A 73 -6.11 -6.46 32.40
N VAL A 74 -6.87 -7.42 31.87
CA VAL A 74 -6.68 -8.84 32.16
C VAL A 74 -5.22 -9.20 31.83
N ALA A 75 -4.64 -10.16 32.55
CA ALA A 75 -3.27 -10.62 32.30
C ALA A 75 -3.14 -11.27 30.91
N VAL A 76 -2.96 -10.45 29.87
CA VAL A 76 -2.69 -10.88 28.49
C VAL A 76 -1.23 -11.34 28.40
N GLU A 77 -1.01 -12.50 27.76
CA GLU A 77 0.33 -13.03 27.54
C GLU A 77 1.19 -12.04 26.72
N PRO A 78 2.49 -11.86 27.06
CA PRO A 78 3.37 -10.94 26.33
C PRO A 78 3.47 -11.20 24.81
N SER A 79 3.34 -12.45 24.36
CA SER A 79 3.31 -12.83 22.94
C SER A 79 2.07 -12.29 22.24
N THR A 80 0.88 -12.53 22.80
CA THR A 80 -0.40 -12.01 22.30
C THR A 80 -0.41 -10.49 22.25
N ARG A 81 0.10 -9.81 23.28
CA ARG A 81 0.22 -8.34 23.29
C ARG A 81 1.13 -7.83 22.17
N THR A 82 2.20 -8.56 21.87
CA THR A 82 3.14 -8.21 20.79
C THR A 82 2.47 -8.36 19.42
N LEU A 83 1.76 -9.46 19.20
CA LEU A 83 0.97 -9.69 17.98
C LEU A 83 -0.13 -8.64 17.81
N ALA A 84 -0.85 -8.29 18.89
CA ALA A 84 -1.86 -7.25 18.87
C ALA A 84 -1.28 -5.88 18.47
N ARG A 85 -0.13 -5.49 19.02
CA ARG A 85 0.56 -4.25 18.62
C ARG A 85 1.00 -4.25 17.16
N ALA A 86 1.53 -5.38 16.67
CA ALA A 86 1.85 -5.51 15.25
C ALA A 86 0.60 -5.38 14.37
N CYS A 87 -0.50 -6.01 14.78
CA CYS A 87 -1.80 -5.92 14.12
C CYS A 87 -2.37 -4.50 14.14
N LEU A 88 -2.19 -3.74 15.22
CA LEU A 88 -2.57 -2.33 15.28
C LEU A 88 -1.82 -1.52 14.22
N SER A 89 -0.50 -1.71 14.09
CA SER A 89 0.29 -1.08 13.03
C SER A 89 -0.18 -1.51 11.63
N VAL A 90 -0.52 -2.79 11.44
CA VAL A 90 -1.13 -3.28 10.20
C VAL A 90 -2.43 -2.54 9.90
N MET A 91 -3.33 -2.42 10.86
CA MET A 91 -4.61 -1.74 10.68
C MET A 91 -4.40 -0.27 10.28
N CYS A 92 -3.51 0.45 10.96
CA CYS A 92 -3.17 1.83 10.59
C CYS A 92 -2.64 1.94 9.15
N VAL A 93 -1.78 1.01 8.72
CA VAL A 93 -1.09 1.08 7.43
C VAL A 93 -1.93 0.55 6.27
N VAL A 94 -2.66 -0.54 6.47
CA VAL A 94 -3.40 -1.28 5.43
C VAL A 94 -4.81 -0.75 5.25
N LEU A 95 -5.57 -0.60 6.35
CA LEU A 95 -6.98 -0.20 6.28
C LEU A 95 -7.13 1.31 6.03
N GLY A 96 -6.04 2.08 6.17
CA GLY A 96 -6.08 3.53 5.95
C GLY A 96 -7.01 4.26 6.91
N THR A 97 -7.41 3.61 8.01
CA THR A 97 -8.29 4.16 9.07
C THR A 97 -7.71 5.45 9.64
N THR A 98 -6.38 5.59 9.59
CA THR A 98 -5.68 6.84 9.84
C THR A 98 -4.74 7.16 8.69
N GLY A 99 -5.24 7.81 7.64
CA GLY A 99 -4.40 8.62 6.74
C GLY A 99 -3.69 9.79 7.43
N CYS A 100 -3.48 9.70 8.75
CA CYS A 100 -2.88 10.68 9.61
C CYS A 100 -1.37 10.44 9.64
N PRO A 101 -0.55 11.43 9.28
CA PRO A 101 0.90 11.29 9.31
C PRO A 101 1.42 10.97 10.72
N ASP A 102 0.70 11.38 11.78
CA ASP A 102 1.11 11.09 13.16
C ASP A 102 1.03 9.60 13.50
N SER A 103 0.00 8.88 13.05
CA SER A 103 -0.08 7.43 13.26
C SER A 103 1.07 6.68 12.57
N LEU A 104 1.46 7.13 11.37
CA LEU A 104 2.61 6.56 10.65
C LEU A 104 3.92 6.87 11.36
N ARG A 105 4.10 8.09 11.89
CA ARG A 105 5.27 8.46 12.69
C ARG A 105 5.34 7.65 13.98
N THR A 106 4.24 7.51 14.71
CA THR A 106 4.15 6.67 15.91
C THR A 106 4.48 5.22 15.59
N THR A 107 4.01 4.70 14.45
CA THR A 107 4.38 3.35 13.99
C THR A 107 5.89 3.23 13.79
N LEU A 108 6.52 4.16 13.06
CA LEU A 108 7.97 4.14 12.87
C LEU A 108 8.75 4.28 14.18
N GLN A 109 8.31 5.16 15.09
CA GLN A 109 8.93 5.35 16.40
C GLN A 109 8.84 4.09 17.26
N ASN A 110 7.68 3.43 17.28
CA ASN A 110 7.51 2.17 18.00
C ASN A 110 8.44 1.08 17.45
N MET A 111 8.55 0.99 16.12
CA MET A 111 9.44 0.03 15.47
C MET A 111 10.92 0.35 15.70
N GLU A 112 11.30 1.63 15.71
CA GLU A 112 12.65 2.09 16.03
C GLU A 112 13.01 1.80 17.49
N ALA A 113 12.11 2.10 18.45
CA ALA A 113 12.29 1.83 19.87
C ALA A 113 12.43 0.32 20.18
N VAL A 114 11.71 -0.53 19.45
CA VAL A 114 11.88 -1.99 19.55
C VAL A 114 13.24 -2.44 19.03
N ARG A 115 13.95 -1.67 18.19
CA ARG A 115 15.24 -2.09 17.63
C ARG A 115 16.45 -1.45 18.29
N SER A 116 16.34 -0.23 18.78
CA SER A 116 17.47 0.54 19.30
C SER A 116 17.95 0.04 20.67
N HIS A 117 17.18 -0.79 21.38
CA HIS A 117 17.59 -1.31 22.68
C HIS A 117 18.45 -2.58 22.53
N PRO A 118 19.68 -2.63 23.09
CA PRO A 118 20.60 -3.76 22.94
C PRO A 118 20.04 -5.12 23.43
N GLY A 119 19.08 -5.12 24.35
CA GLY A 119 18.36 -6.33 24.79
C GLY A 119 17.13 -6.67 23.94
N HIS A 120 16.60 -5.71 23.18
CA HIS A 120 15.34 -5.91 22.45
C HIS A 120 15.50 -6.80 21.22
N ALA A 121 16.67 -6.90 20.58
CA ALA A 121 16.84 -7.84 19.47
C ALA A 121 16.64 -9.29 19.93
N VAL A 122 17.24 -9.65 21.09
CA VAL A 122 17.08 -10.96 21.72
C VAL A 122 15.65 -11.16 22.21
N VAL A 123 15.07 -10.16 22.88
CA VAL A 123 13.68 -10.22 23.35
C VAL A 123 12.71 -10.33 22.19
N LYS A 124 12.92 -9.61 21.09
CA LYS A 124 12.09 -9.67 19.87
C LYS A 124 12.17 -11.05 19.24
N GLN A 125 13.36 -11.61 19.10
CA GLN A 125 13.51 -12.96 18.56
C GLN A 125 12.84 -14.01 19.45
N ALA A 126 12.98 -13.90 20.77
CA ALA A 126 12.31 -14.78 21.73
C ALA A 126 10.78 -14.62 21.68
N LEU A 127 10.27 -13.39 21.54
CA LEU A 127 8.84 -13.13 21.36
C LEU A 127 8.32 -13.72 20.05
N PHE A 128 9.10 -13.66 18.97
CA PHE A 128 8.73 -14.24 17.69
C PHE A 128 8.69 -15.76 17.73
N GLN A 129 9.69 -16.40 18.36
CA GLN A 129 9.69 -17.84 18.58
C GLN A 129 8.53 -18.29 19.46
N ARG A 130 8.19 -17.50 20.48
CA ARG A 130 7.04 -17.78 21.35
C ARG A 130 5.71 -17.63 20.59
N ALA A 131 5.58 -16.62 19.74
CA ALA A 131 4.43 -16.46 18.86
C ALA A 131 4.30 -17.61 17.86
N GLU A 132 5.42 -18.12 17.33
CA GLU A 132 5.45 -19.30 16.48
C GLU A 132 4.97 -20.56 17.21
N GLN A 133 5.49 -20.81 18.41
CA GLN A 133 5.02 -21.92 19.25
C GLN A 133 3.52 -21.80 19.57
N HIS A 134 3.06 -20.59 19.88
CA HIS A 134 1.67 -20.30 20.20
C HIS A 134 0.73 -20.52 19.00
N THR A 135 1.19 -20.16 17.80
CA THR A 135 0.39 -20.26 16.57
C THR A 135 0.58 -21.57 15.80
N ALA A 136 1.42 -22.50 16.30
CA ALA A 136 1.76 -23.74 15.60
C ALA A 136 0.54 -24.64 15.30
N ALA A 137 -0.51 -24.57 16.14
CA ALA A 137 -1.76 -25.31 15.94
C ALA A 137 -2.77 -24.58 15.02
N LEU A 138 -2.50 -23.33 14.64
CA LEU A 138 -3.36 -22.52 13.80
C LEU A 138 -3.13 -22.83 12.32
N ASN A 139 -4.09 -22.46 11.49
CA ASN A 139 -3.99 -22.65 10.04
C ASN A 139 -4.25 -21.32 9.29
N PRO A 140 -3.22 -20.65 8.73
CA PRO A 140 -1.80 -21.01 8.76
C PRO A 140 -1.14 -20.63 10.10
N PRO A 141 -0.05 -21.30 10.50
CA PRO A 141 0.78 -20.84 11.61
C PRO A 141 1.51 -19.54 11.23
N VAL A 142 1.95 -18.77 12.22
CA VAL A 142 2.78 -17.57 12.03
C VAL A 142 4.18 -17.87 12.50
N THR A 143 5.14 -17.90 11.58
CA THR A 143 6.53 -18.20 11.90
C THR A 143 7.29 -16.97 12.42
N ALA A 144 8.45 -17.17 13.04
CA ALA A 144 9.33 -16.05 13.35
C ALA A 144 9.78 -15.27 12.10
N ALA A 145 9.96 -15.97 10.96
CA ALA A 145 10.29 -15.35 9.68
C ALA A 145 9.17 -14.45 9.16
N ASP A 146 7.91 -14.88 9.30
CA ASP A 146 6.72 -14.09 8.96
C ASP A 146 6.71 -12.76 9.73
N LEU A 147 6.98 -12.80 11.04
CA LEU A 147 6.98 -11.60 11.87
C LEU A 147 8.16 -10.66 11.55
N GLN A 148 9.34 -11.21 11.21
CA GLN A 148 10.47 -10.41 10.72
C GLN A 148 10.16 -9.75 9.38
N GLN A 149 9.50 -10.48 8.47
CA GLN A 149 9.08 -9.94 7.18
C GLN A 149 8.01 -8.85 7.35
N LEU A 150 7.03 -9.07 8.24
CA LEU A 150 5.99 -8.10 8.55
C LEU A 150 6.58 -6.80 9.11
N ASP A 151 7.55 -6.90 10.04
CA ASP A 151 8.28 -5.75 10.58
C ASP A 151 8.93 -4.95 9.44
N GLY A 152 9.70 -5.60 8.57
CA GLY A 152 10.34 -4.90 7.45
C GLY A 152 9.32 -4.23 6.51
N LEU A 153 8.21 -4.90 6.22
CA LEU A 153 7.16 -4.39 5.32
C LEU A 153 6.41 -3.19 5.91
N LEU A 154 6.07 -3.23 7.21
CA LEU A 154 5.40 -2.14 7.91
C LEU A 154 6.25 -0.86 7.92
N GLU A 155 7.54 -1.00 8.25
CA GLU A 155 8.46 0.14 8.23
C GLU A 155 8.65 0.70 6.84
N LEU A 156 8.85 -0.16 5.84
CA LEU A 156 8.97 0.27 4.45
C LEU A 156 7.73 1.04 4.02
N GLN A 157 6.54 0.51 4.29
CA GLN A 157 5.28 1.12 3.89
C GLN A 157 5.01 2.43 4.64
N ALA A 158 5.28 2.50 5.95
CA ALA A 158 5.12 3.73 6.72
C ALA A 158 6.08 4.83 6.27
N ALA A 159 7.36 4.51 6.07
CA ALA A 159 8.36 5.45 5.57
C ALA A 159 8.00 5.93 4.16
N HIS A 160 7.63 5.02 3.26
CA HIS A 160 7.22 5.35 1.90
C HIS A 160 5.98 6.25 1.87
N ARG A 161 4.96 5.96 2.69
CA ARG A 161 3.76 6.82 2.79
C ARG A 161 4.09 8.23 3.29
N LEU A 162 4.95 8.36 4.29
CA LEU A 162 5.38 9.68 4.77
C LEU A 162 6.19 10.44 3.71
N ILE A 163 7.03 9.75 2.92
CA ILE A 163 7.73 10.37 1.78
C ILE A 163 6.71 10.92 0.76
N GLN A 164 5.68 10.14 0.42
CA GLN A 164 4.62 10.58 -0.50
C GLN A 164 3.82 11.78 0.02
N MET A 165 3.72 11.94 1.34
CA MET A 165 3.02 13.08 1.96
C MET A 165 3.88 14.36 1.98
N GLY A 166 5.16 14.27 1.64
CA GLY A 166 6.09 15.37 1.72
C GLY A 166 6.50 15.72 3.16
N GLY A 167 7.17 16.85 3.32
CA GLY A 167 7.66 17.33 4.62
C GLY A 167 8.99 18.04 4.49
N GLU A 168 9.61 18.36 5.63
CA GLU A 168 10.92 18.98 5.65
C GLU A 168 11.99 18.07 5.03
N ARG A 169 12.91 18.66 4.25
CA ARG A 169 13.95 17.93 3.51
C ARG A 169 14.76 16.98 4.38
N GLN A 170 15.10 17.40 5.60
CA GLN A 170 15.86 16.58 6.55
C GLN A 170 15.06 15.34 7.00
N GLN A 171 13.77 15.52 7.30
CA GLN A 171 12.87 14.41 7.65
C GLN A 171 12.71 13.45 6.46
N LEU A 172 12.56 13.96 5.25
CA LEU A 172 12.46 13.14 4.04
C LEU A 172 13.71 12.29 3.82
N ASN A 173 14.91 12.83 4.03
CA ASN A 173 16.15 12.06 3.93
C ASN A 173 16.21 10.93 4.96
N LYS A 174 15.87 11.21 6.23
CA LYS A 174 15.79 10.15 7.26
C LYS A 174 14.80 9.05 6.87
N LEU A 175 13.64 9.42 6.34
CA LEU A 175 12.62 8.45 5.89
C LEU A 175 13.10 7.60 4.71
N LYS A 176 13.81 8.21 3.74
CA LYS A 176 14.41 7.51 2.60
C LYS A 176 15.43 6.46 3.06
N ASP A 177 16.33 6.83 3.96
CA ASP A 177 17.32 5.90 4.51
C ASP A 177 16.66 4.75 5.28
N THR A 178 15.61 5.06 6.05
CA THR A 178 14.80 4.05 6.75
C THR A 178 14.16 3.06 5.78
N ALA A 179 13.56 3.54 4.70
CA ALA A 179 12.96 2.69 3.68
C ALA A 179 14.00 1.80 2.96
N LEU A 180 15.15 2.35 2.57
CA LEU A 180 16.23 1.59 1.92
C LEU A 180 16.80 0.50 2.83
N ARG A 181 17.02 0.81 4.13
CA ARG A 181 17.45 -0.21 5.11
C ARG A 181 16.39 -1.30 5.33
N ALA A 182 15.11 -0.96 5.30
CA ALA A 182 14.03 -1.95 5.37
C ALA A 182 14.05 -2.88 4.15
N ILE A 183 14.23 -2.34 2.94
CA ILE A 183 14.37 -3.12 1.71
C ILE A 183 15.57 -4.07 1.77
N GLN A 184 16.74 -3.59 2.18
CA GLN A 184 17.95 -4.43 2.30
C GLN A 184 17.73 -5.61 3.25
N ARG A 185 17.08 -5.38 4.41
CA ARG A 185 16.73 -6.46 5.34
C ARG A 185 15.74 -7.44 4.74
N LEU A 186 14.67 -6.96 4.10
CA LEU A 186 13.70 -7.83 3.45
C LEU A 186 14.33 -8.69 2.34
N ARG A 187 15.32 -8.15 1.61
CA ARG A 187 16.11 -8.93 0.65
C ARG A 187 16.95 -10.01 1.34
N ALA A 188 17.60 -9.67 2.45
CA ALA A 188 18.42 -10.61 3.23
C ALA A 188 17.61 -11.76 3.86
N LEU A 189 16.35 -11.52 4.20
CA LEU A 189 15.41 -12.55 4.68
C LEU A 189 14.94 -13.51 3.58
N GLY A 190 15.31 -13.27 2.33
CA GLY A 190 14.80 -14.01 1.17
C GLY A 190 13.59 -13.30 0.58
N ALA A 191 13.80 -12.66 -0.57
CA ALA A 191 12.74 -11.89 -1.21
C ALA A 191 11.58 -12.74 -1.73
N GLY A 192 11.82 -14.02 -2.06
CA GLY A 192 10.80 -14.95 -2.56
C GLY A 192 9.94 -14.33 -3.67
N SER A 193 8.62 -14.51 -3.57
CA SER A 193 7.62 -13.91 -4.47
C SER A 193 7.48 -12.39 -4.34
N ASN A 194 8.15 -11.76 -3.38
CA ASN A 194 8.10 -10.32 -3.14
C ASN A 194 9.26 -9.57 -3.80
N ALA A 195 10.16 -10.27 -4.51
CA ALA A 195 11.35 -9.67 -5.11
C ALA A 195 11.01 -8.53 -6.08
N ALA A 196 10.05 -8.73 -6.99
CA ALA A 196 9.60 -7.69 -7.92
C ALA A 196 9.09 -6.43 -7.18
N PHE A 197 8.32 -6.63 -6.10
CA PHE A 197 7.81 -5.54 -5.28
C PHE A 197 8.94 -4.77 -4.59
N LEU A 198 9.91 -5.46 -3.98
CA LEU A 198 11.01 -4.81 -3.27
C LEU A 198 11.88 -3.97 -4.21
N HIS A 199 12.16 -4.47 -5.41
CA HIS A 199 12.84 -3.70 -6.46
C HIS A 199 12.05 -2.46 -6.88
N ARG A 200 10.74 -2.60 -7.09
CA ARG A 200 9.88 -1.45 -7.42
C ARG A 200 9.88 -0.40 -6.30
N ARG A 201 9.80 -0.83 -5.04
CA ARG A 201 9.85 0.08 -3.89
C ARG A 201 11.20 0.76 -3.73
N ALA A 202 12.30 0.07 -4.00
CA ALA A 202 13.63 0.68 -4.02
C ALA A 202 13.70 1.79 -5.06
N SER A 203 13.23 1.50 -6.28
CA SER A 203 13.10 2.49 -7.35
C SER A 203 12.26 3.70 -6.93
N ASP A 204 11.05 3.49 -6.38
CA ASP A 204 10.18 4.58 -5.93
C ASP A 204 10.88 5.51 -4.90
N VAL A 205 11.57 4.91 -3.91
CA VAL A 205 12.28 5.65 -2.84
C VAL A 205 13.49 6.40 -3.39
N LEU A 206 14.29 5.77 -4.25
CA LEU A 206 15.46 6.40 -4.90
C LEU A 206 15.03 7.54 -5.82
N ALA A 207 13.95 7.36 -6.59
CA ALA A 207 13.40 8.40 -7.44
C ALA A 207 12.93 9.60 -6.63
N GLY A 208 12.17 9.38 -5.54
CA GLY A 208 11.79 10.44 -4.61
C GLY A 208 12.97 11.09 -3.89
N ALA A 209 14.15 10.47 -3.90
CA ALA A 209 15.41 11.02 -3.42
C ALA A 209 16.16 11.87 -4.46
N GLY A 210 15.63 12.01 -5.68
CA GLY A 210 16.34 12.63 -6.81
C GLY A 210 17.45 11.75 -7.39
N LYS A 211 17.57 10.50 -6.94
CA LYS A 211 18.59 9.54 -7.37
C LYS A 211 18.11 8.73 -8.57
N LEU A 212 17.69 9.42 -9.63
CA LEU A 212 17.03 8.81 -10.79
C LEU A 212 17.87 7.70 -11.44
N ARG A 213 19.18 7.93 -11.59
CA ARG A 213 20.12 6.95 -12.15
C ARG A 213 20.21 5.66 -11.33
N GLU A 214 20.14 5.76 -10.00
CA GLU A 214 20.13 4.58 -9.10
C GLU A 214 18.77 3.87 -9.14
N ALA A 215 17.67 4.60 -9.35
CA ALA A 215 16.31 4.04 -9.44
C ALA A 215 16.09 3.21 -10.72
N LEU A 216 16.71 3.60 -11.84
CA LEU A 216 16.54 2.95 -13.13
C LEU A 216 16.83 1.42 -13.14
N PRO A 217 18.01 0.93 -12.67
CA PRO A 217 18.27 -0.51 -12.64
C PRO A 217 17.32 -1.27 -11.70
N GLU A 218 16.91 -0.65 -10.60
CA GLU A 218 15.91 -1.21 -9.67
C GLU A 218 14.54 -1.39 -10.36
N SER A 219 14.09 -0.39 -11.13
CA SER A 219 12.84 -0.47 -11.90
C SER A 219 12.88 -1.55 -12.99
N ARG A 220 14.01 -1.66 -13.72
CA ARG A 220 14.23 -2.72 -14.73
C ARG A 220 14.21 -4.12 -14.10
N ALA A 221 14.87 -4.29 -12.94
CA ALA A 221 14.84 -5.55 -12.20
C ALA A 221 13.42 -5.92 -11.75
N ALA A 222 12.65 -4.95 -11.27
CA ALA A 222 11.24 -5.14 -10.90
C ALA A 222 10.39 -5.62 -12.09
N LEU A 223 10.50 -4.98 -13.25
CA LEU A 223 9.76 -5.36 -14.46
C LEU A 223 10.10 -6.78 -14.90
N ARG A 224 11.39 -7.13 -14.92
CA ARG A 224 11.85 -8.48 -15.32
C ARG A 224 11.28 -9.56 -14.41
N LEU A 225 11.38 -9.39 -13.10
CA LEU A 225 10.86 -10.34 -12.11
C LEU A 225 9.34 -10.45 -12.18
N ALA A 226 8.63 -9.32 -12.23
CA ALA A 226 7.17 -9.30 -12.36
C ALA A 226 6.70 -10.00 -13.65
N THR A 227 7.45 -9.84 -14.75
CA THR A 227 7.15 -10.51 -16.02
C THR A 227 7.33 -12.02 -15.90
N ALA A 228 8.44 -12.47 -15.30
CA ALA A 228 8.73 -13.88 -15.09
C ALA A 228 7.66 -14.57 -14.21
N GLU A 229 7.18 -13.87 -13.19
CA GLU A 229 6.14 -14.35 -12.27
C GLU A 229 4.71 -14.22 -12.85
N LYS A 230 4.55 -13.63 -14.05
CA LYS A 230 3.26 -13.28 -14.66
C LYS A 230 2.38 -12.41 -13.73
N ALA A 231 3.01 -11.60 -12.89
CA ALA A 231 2.35 -10.68 -11.98
C ALA A 231 1.88 -9.42 -12.74
N HIS A 232 0.83 -9.55 -13.57
CA HIS A 232 0.40 -8.52 -14.52
C HIS A 232 0.18 -7.12 -13.92
N VAL A 233 -0.31 -7.05 -12.67
CA VAL A 233 -0.46 -5.77 -11.97
C VAL A 233 0.89 -5.12 -11.69
N ALA A 234 1.87 -5.90 -11.24
CA ALA A 234 3.23 -5.43 -10.99
C ALA A 234 3.94 -5.07 -12.31
N VAL A 235 3.75 -5.86 -13.38
CA VAL A 235 4.26 -5.54 -14.73
C VAL A 235 3.76 -4.17 -15.17
N MET A 236 2.44 -3.93 -15.10
CA MET A 236 1.85 -2.65 -15.46
C MET A 236 2.43 -1.48 -14.63
N ALA A 237 2.51 -1.64 -13.30
CA ALA A 237 3.08 -0.60 -12.44
C ALA A 237 4.56 -0.33 -12.73
N SER A 238 5.35 -1.37 -13.00
CA SER A 238 6.77 -1.26 -13.36
C SER A 238 6.98 -0.65 -14.74
N CYS A 239 6.15 -0.97 -15.75
CA CYS A 239 6.21 -0.31 -17.05
C CYS A 239 6.01 1.21 -16.91
N LEU A 240 4.95 1.62 -16.20
CA LEU A 240 4.65 3.04 -15.99
C LEU A 240 5.76 3.76 -15.22
N GLY A 241 6.29 3.15 -14.16
CA GLY A 241 7.38 3.72 -13.37
C GLY A 241 8.68 3.83 -14.18
N LEU A 242 9.00 2.82 -14.99
CA LEU A 242 10.18 2.82 -15.85
C LEU A 242 10.06 3.86 -16.99
N THR A 243 8.90 3.98 -17.63
CA THR A 243 8.62 5.04 -18.61
C THR A 243 8.83 6.42 -18.01
N THR A 244 8.26 6.67 -16.83
CA THR A 244 8.47 7.93 -16.10
C THR A 244 9.97 8.19 -15.86
N LEU A 245 10.71 7.21 -15.33
CA LEU A 245 12.14 7.40 -15.06
C LEU A 245 12.94 7.74 -16.32
N LEU A 246 12.69 7.05 -17.43
CA LEU A 246 13.37 7.31 -18.69
C LEU A 246 13.08 8.73 -19.20
N MET A 247 11.81 9.12 -19.22
CA MET A 247 11.39 10.46 -19.64
C MET A 247 11.85 11.57 -18.68
N SER A 248 12.17 11.24 -17.42
CA SER A 248 12.79 12.18 -16.46
C SER A 248 14.33 12.18 -16.50
N GLY A 249 14.95 11.53 -17.49
CA GLY A 249 16.40 11.53 -17.65
C GLY A 249 17.19 10.62 -16.71
N ALA A 250 16.54 9.61 -16.13
CA ALA A 250 17.24 8.58 -15.35
C ALA A 250 18.31 7.84 -16.15
N GLY A 251 18.15 7.75 -17.47
CA GLY A 251 19.11 7.14 -18.41
C GLY A 251 20.18 8.09 -18.96
N GLY A 252 20.09 9.40 -18.68
CA GLY A 252 20.90 10.44 -19.33
C GLY A 252 20.04 11.56 -19.88
N PRO A 253 20.62 12.50 -20.65
CA PRO A 253 19.88 13.64 -21.24
C PRO A 253 18.93 13.24 -22.37
N GLN A 254 18.97 11.98 -22.81
CA GLN A 254 18.14 11.45 -23.87
C GLN A 254 17.57 10.09 -23.47
N PHE A 255 16.41 9.73 -24.02
CA PHE A 255 15.81 8.41 -23.87
C PHE A 255 15.41 7.80 -25.21
N SER A 256 15.38 6.45 -25.26
CA SER A 256 14.98 5.72 -26.47
C SER A 256 13.47 5.77 -26.67
N LYS A 257 13.04 6.29 -27.83
CA LYS A 257 11.64 6.27 -28.28
C LYS A 257 11.08 4.84 -28.24
N GLN A 258 11.79 3.91 -28.88
CA GLN A 258 11.36 2.52 -29.02
C GLN A 258 11.18 1.84 -27.64
N GLU A 259 12.12 2.04 -26.71
CA GLU A 259 12.02 1.48 -25.36
C GLU A 259 10.74 1.97 -24.66
N VAL A 260 10.44 3.27 -24.74
CA VAL A 260 9.23 3.82 -24.13
C VAL A 260 7.95 3.30 -24.80
N GLU A 261 7.90 3.22 -26.13
CA GLU A 261 6.76 2.67 -26.88
C GLU A 261 6.49 1.22 -26.49
N ASP A 262 7.54 0.40 -26.36
CA ASP A 262 7.44 -1.00 -25.96
C ASP A 262 6.95 -1.15 -24.52
N LEU A 263 7.43 -0.31 -23.59
CA LEU A 263 6.98 -0.29 -22.20
C LEU A 263 5.50 0.09 -22.10
N LEU A 264 5.05 1.12 -22.82
CA LEU A 264 3.64 1.52 -22.86
C LEU A 264 2.77 0.41 -23.46
N ALA A 265 3.22 -0.22 -24.55
CA ALA A 265 2.52 -1.36 -25.15
C ALA A 265 2.42 -2.55 -24.19
N GLN A 266 3.50 -2.87 -23.47
CA GLN A 266 3.52 -3.92 -22.44
C GLN A 266 2.59 -3.58 -21.27
N GLY A 267 2.59 -2.32 -20.81
CA GLY A 267 1.68 -1.83 -19.78
C GLY A 267 0.20 -1.95 -20.18
N ARG A 268 -0.15 -1.60 -21.43
CA ARG A 268 -1.50 -1.80 -21.99
C ARG A 268 -1.91 -3.28 -21.99
N ARG A 269 -1.04 -4.18 -22.46
CA ARG A 269 -1.29 -5.63 -22.46
C ARG A 269 -1.50 -6.16 -21.04
N ALA A 270 -0.61 -5.82 -20.12
CA ALA A 270 -0.70 -6.24 -18.71
C ALA A 270 -2.00 -5.74 -18.05
N ARG A 271 -2.37 -4.48 -18.28
CA ARG A 271 -3.66 -3.92 -17.84
C ARG A 271 -4.84 -4.71 -18.38
N HIS A 272 -4.84 -5.05 -19.67
CA HIS A 272 -5.92 -5.82 -20.28
C HIS A 272 -6.14 -7.16 -19.57
N LEU A 273 -5.06 -7.83 -19.18
CA LEU A 273 -5.08 -9.13 -18.49
C LEU A 273 -5.57 -9.01 -17.04
N CYS A 274 -5.20 -7.95 -16.32
CA CYS A 274 -5.54 -7.82 -14.89
C CYS A 274 -6.78 -6.94 -14.59
N LYS A 275 -7.29 -6.14 -15.54
CA LYS A 275 -8.35 -5.13 -15.27
C LYS A 275 -9.64 -5.69 -14.64
N ARG A 276 -9.94 -6.98 -14.81
CA ARG A 276 -11.11 -7.65 -14.22
C ARG A 276 -10.90 -8.07 -12.76
N TRP A 277 -9.65 -8.15 -12.32
CA TRP A 277 -9.24 -8.70 -11.03
C TRP A 277 -8.80 -7.62 -10.03
N ILE A 278 -8.68 -6.38 -10.50
CA ILE A 278 -8.29 -5.23 -9.69
C ILE A 278 -9.48 -4.29 -9.50
N PRO A 279 -9.51 -3.47 -8.43
CA PRO A 279 -10.55 -2.48 -8.24
C PRO A 279 -10.70 -1.55 -9.47
N SER A 280 -11.93 -1.21 -9.84
CA SER A 280 -12.20 -0.43 -11.05
C SER A 280 -11.55 0.94 -11.02
N GLN A 281 -11.45 1.56 -9.84
CA GLN A 281 -10.75 2.83 -9.61
C GLN A 281 -9.25 2.71 -9.91
N VAL A 282 -8.63 1.63 -9.45
CA VAL A 282 -7.21 1.35 -9.71
C VAL A 282 -6.98 1.12 -11.21
N SER A 283 -7.83 0.31 -11.87
CA SER A 283 -7.79 0.09 -13.31
C SER A 283 -7.98 1.36 -14.14
N ALA A 284 -8.87 2.26 -13.69
CA ALA A 284 -9.13 3.55 -14.32
C ALA A 284 -7.93 4.49 -14.16
N SER A 285 -7.33 4.54 -12.97
CA SER A 285 -6.11 5.32 -12.74
C SER A 285 -4.98 4.87 -13.64
N TYR A 286 -4.70 3.56 -13.73
CA TYR A 286 -3.69 3.06 -14.64
C TYR A 286 -3.99 3.36 -16.12
N LYS A 287 -5.27 3.35 -16.53
CA LYS A 287 -5.67 3.78 -17.88
C LYS A 287 -5.29 5.23 -18.14
N GLN A 288 -5.56 6.10 -17.17
CA GLN A 288 -5.30 7.51 -17.26
C GLN A 288 -3.79 7.79 -17.32
N THR A 289 -2.99 7.16 -16.47
CA THR A 289 -1.53 7.32 -16.49
C THR A 289 -0.91 6.83 -17.81
N LEU A 290 -1.36 5.69 -18.35
CA LEU A 290 -0.93 5.22 -19.68
C LEU A 290 -1.20 6.29 -20.75
N ARG A 291 -2.44 6.82 -20.78
CA ARG A 291 -2.85 7.84 -21.74
C ARG A 291 -2.00 9.11 -21.63
N GLN A 292 -1.75 9.59 -20.41
CA GLN A 292 -0.94 10.79 -20.17
C GLN A 292 0.50 10.61 -20.65
N GLN A 293 1.10 9.45 -20.42
CA GLN A 293 2.45 9.15 -20.91
C GLN A 293 2.50 9.00 -22.44
N GLU A 294 1.46 8.43 -23.04
CA GLU A 294 1.29 8.36 -24.51
C GLU A 294 1.16 9.77 -25.13
N GLU A 295 0.36 10.65 -24.51
CA GLU A 295 0.17 12.03 -24.94
C GLU A 295 1.48 12.83 -24.83
N TYR A 296 2.20 12.70 -23.71
CA TYR A 296 3.52 13.31 -23.54
C TYR A 296 4.51 12.84 -24.62
N LEU A 297 4.61 11.52 -24.84
CA LEU A 297 5.51 10.98 -25.86
C LEU A 297 5.14 11.49 -27.26
N ALA A 298 3.85 11.57 -27.59
CA ALA A 298 3.38 12.09 -28.88
C ALA A 298 3.75 13.57 -29.06
N GLU A 299 3.61 14.37 -28.01
CA GLU A 299 4.04 15.78 -28.00
C GLU A 299 5.56 15.90 -28.21
N THR A 300 6.36 15.16 -27.45
CA THR A 300 7.83 15.14 -27.63
C THR A 300 8.23 14.74 -29.05
N LEU A 301 7.55 13.74 -29.64
CA LEU A 301 7.77 13.30 -31.01
C LEU A 301 7.37 14.36 -32.05
N SER A 302 6.34 15.16 -31.77
CA SER A 302 5.95 16.27 -32.66
C SER A 302 6.99 17.39 -32.69
N LEU A 303 7.67 17.63 -31.56
CA LEU A 303 8.74 18.62 -31.42
C LEU A 303 10.08 18.11 -31.96
N GLN A 304 10.31 16.80 -31.91
CA GLN A 304 11.56 16.15 -32.33
C GLN A 304 11.32 15.06 -33.39
N PRO A 305 10.80 15.42 -34.59
CA PRO A 305 10.43 14.44 -35.60
C PRO A 305 11.64 13.66 -36.14
N GLY A 306 11.47 12.36 -36.35
CA GLY A 306 12.46 11.49 -36.98
C GLY A 306 13.65 11.08 -36.10
N ARG A 307 13.67 11.44 -34.81
CA ARG A 307 14.71 11.01 -33.88
C ARG A 307 14.33 9.71 -33.15
N ASP A 308 15.32 8.82 -32.99
CA ASP A 308 15.18 7.59 -32.19
C ASP A 308 15.52 7.81 -30.70
N LEU A 309 16.35 8.82 -30.43
CA LEU A 309 16.69 9.31 -29.10
C LEU A 309 16.08 10.70 -28.92
N LEU A 310 15.21 10.83 -27.93
CA LEU A 310 14.50 12.06 -27.62
C LEU A 310 15.18 12.77 -26.47
N ASP A 311 15.38 14.08 -26.59
CA ASP A 311 15.89 14.91 -25.51
C ASP A 311 14.88 14.93 -24.36
N VAL A 312 15.37 14.77 -23.14
CA VAL A 312 14.61 14.93 -21.90
C VAL A 312 14.25 16.41 -21.76
N ASP A 313 13.00 16.70 -21.45
CA ASP A 313 12.59 18.07 -21.17
C ASP A 313 13.19 18.53 -19.83
N ASP A 314 13.84 19.70 -19.83
CA ASP A 314 14.41 20.31 -18.62
C ASP A 314 13.32 20.86 -17.69
N GLU A 315 12.09 21.04 -18.19
CA GLU A 315 10.94 21.32 -17.34
C GLU A 315 10.71 20.14 -16.39
N GLU A 316 10.70 20.43 -15.09
CA GLU A 316 10.66 19.45 -14.01
C GLU A 316 9.49 18.48 -14.23
N PHE A 317 9.76 17.33 -14.86
CA PHE A 317 8.78 16.28 -15.03
C PHE A 317 8.47 15.75 -13.64
N VAL A 318 7.46 16.33 -12.99
CA VAL A 318 7.04 15.93 -11.66
C VAL A 318 6.52 14.50 -11.80
N PRO A 319 7.23 13.49 -11.28
CA PRO A 319 6.79 12.12 -11.42
C PRO A 319 5.42 12.04 -10.77
N MET A 320 4.38 11.72 -11.56
CA MET A 320 3.10 11.37 -10.97
C MET A 320 3.34 10.11 -10.14
N THR A 321 3.51 10.31 -8.82
CA THR A 321 3.48 9.20 -7.88
C THR A 321 2.12 8.55 -8.06
N ILE A 322 2.13 7.32 -8.59
CA ILE A 322 0.91 6.59 -8.92
C ILE A 322 0.09 6.47 -7.63
N THR A 323 -0.94 7.32 -7.59
CA THR A 323 -2.08 7.34 -6.67
C THR A 323 -1.75 7.45 -5.19
N SER A 324 -1.71 8.68 -4.69
CA SER A 324 -2.47 8.90 -3.45
C SER A 324 -3.91 8.43 -3.74
N ALA A 325 -4.43 7.49 -2.92
CA ALA A 325 -5.78 7.00 -3.13
C ALA A 325 -6.75 8.21 -3.10
N PRO A 326 -7.73 8.30 -4.00
CA PRO A 326 -8.54 9.51 -4.10
C PRO A 326 -9.14 9.88 -2.73
N ARG A 327 -9.25 11.17 -2.46
CA ARG A 327 -9.76 11.67 -1.17
C ARG A 327 -11.28 11.69 -1.19
N CYS A 328 -11.88 11.23 -0.09
CA CYS A 328 -13.29 11.41 0.18
C CYS A 328 -13.60 12.90 0.27
N TRP A 329 -14.58 13.39 -0.48
CA TRP A 329 -14.98 14.80 -0.44
C TRP A 329 -15.61 15.19 0.90
N GLY A 330 -16.22 14.25 1.61
CA GLY A 330 -16.85 14.54 2.92
C GLY A 330 -15.87 14.60 4.09
N CYS A 331 -14.84 13.76 4.11
CA CYS A 331 -13.93 13.66 5.26
C CYS A 331 -12.45 13.86 4.94
N GLY A 332 -12.09 14.09 3.67
CA GLY A 332 -10.72 14.29 3.20
C GLY A 332 -9.81 13.05 3.25
N ARG A 333 -10.26 11.93 3.84
CA ARG A 333 -9.47 10.69 3.96
C ARG A 333 -9.28 10.04 2.59
N HIS A 334 -8.09 9.50 2.35
CA HIS A 334 -7.79 8.71 1.16
C HIS A 334 -8.49 7.36 1.27
N SER A 335 -9.19 6.92 0.23
CA SER A 335 -9.81 5.60 0.19
C SER A 335 -9.73 5.01 -1.22
N SER A 336 -9.43 3.71 -1.30
CA SER A 336 -9.44 2.96 -2.55
C SER A 336 -10.86 2.61 -3.03
N THR A 337 -11.87 2.77 -2.17
CA THR A 337 -13.25 2.32 -2.37
C THR A 337 -14.25 3.48 -2.29
N LEU A 338 -13.93 4.61 -2.94
CA LEU A 338 -14.89 5.71 -2.99
C LEU A 338 -16.08 5.39 -3.90
N ARG A 339 -17.28 5.69 -3.40
CA ARG A 339 -18.55 5.69 -4.14
C ARG A 339 -18.77 7.10 -4.72
N LYS A 340 -18.93 7.18 -6.04
CA LYS A 340 -19.25 8.45 -6.70
C LYS A 340 -20.69 8.85 -6.42
N CYS A 341 -20.95 10.15 -6.32
CA CYS A 341 -22.29 10.70 -6.30
C CYS A 341 -23.06 10.18 -7.52
N SER A 342 -24.24 9.60 -7.33
CA SER A 342 -25.04 9.04 -8.41
C SER A 342 -25.61 10.10 -9.36
N ALA A 343 -25.61 11.37 -8.94
CA ALA A 343 -26.17 12.47 -9.73
C ALA A 343 -25.08 13.15 -10.60
N CYS A 344 -23.97 13.59 -10.01
CA CYS A 344 -22.92 14.29 -10.77
C CYS A 344 -21.75 13.39 -11.20
N HIS A 345 -21.53 12.23 -10.58
CA HIS A 345 -20.37 11.35 -10.77
C HIS A 345 -18.98 11.98 -10.56
N GLU A 346 -18.92 13.23 -10.09
CA GLU A 346 -17.69 13.99 -9.81
C GLU A 346 -17.25 13.81 -8.35
N ALA A 347 -18.12 14.11 -7.39
CA ALA A 347 -17.80 13.95 -5.97
C ALA A 347 -17.78 12.46 -5.58
N ALA A 348 -16.83 12.07 -4.73
CA ALA A 348 -16.62 10.67 -4.35
C ALA A 348 -16.44 10.53 -2.82
N TYR A 349 -17.06 9.50 -2.24
CA TYR A 349 -17.23 9.36 -0.79
C TYR A 349 -16.84 7.97 -0.30
N CYS A 350 -16.17 7.89 0.85
CA CYS A 350 -15.83 6.60 1.46
C CYS A 350 -17.05 5.92 2.11
N SER A 351 -18.08 6.69 2.48
CA SER A 351 -19.31 6.17 3.08
C SER A 351 -20.54 7.01 2.70
N HIS A 352 -21.74 6.42 2.85
CA HIS A 352 -23.00 7.13 2.65
C HIS A 352 -23.21 8.25 3.68
N GLU A 353 -22.60 8.13 4.86
CA GLU A 353 -22.60 9.19 5.87
C GLU A 353 -21.78 10.40 5.43
N CYS A 354 -20.54 10.19 4.95
CA CYS A 354 -19.71 11.26 4.39
C CYS A 354 -20.42 11.99 3.23
N GLN A 355 -21.13 11.24 2.38
CA GLN A 355 -21.96 11.83 1.32
C GLN A 355 -23.08 12.68 1.89
N ARG A 356 -23.84 12.21 2.89
CA ARG A 356 -24.95 12.95 3.50
C ARG A 356 -24.49 14.22 4.22
N GLN A 357 -23.37 14.16 4.93
CA GLN A 357 -22.80 15.31 5.62
C GLN A 357 -22.33 16.36 4.60
N HIS A 358 -21.52 15.97 3.61
CA HIS A 358 -21.06 16.86 2.55
C HIS A 358 -22.21 17.42 1.70
N TRP A 359 -23.26 16.62 1.45
CA TRP A 359 -24.48 17.05 0.78
C TRP A 359 -25.15 18.23 1.48
N ARG A 360 -25.34 18.14 2.79
CA ARG A 360 -25.97 19.20 3.57
C ARG A 360 -25.09 20.44 3.72
N ALA A 361 -23.78 20.25 3.83
CA ALA A 361 -22.82 21.33 4.04
C ALA A 361 -22.63 22.17 2.78
N GLU A 362 -22.34 21.55 1.62
CA GLU A 362 -21.93 22.30 0.43
C GLU A 362 -22.27 21.62 -0.90
N HIS A 363 -22.27 20.29 -0.98
CA HIS A 363 -22.41 19.63 -2.29
C HIS A 363 -23.78 19.82 -2.92
N ARG A 364 -24.83 20.05 -2.13
CA ARG A 364 -26.19 20.24 -2.67
C ARG A 364 -26.29 21.41 -3.64
N SER A 365 -25.58 22.51 -3.40
CA SER A 365 -25.61 23.70 -4.29
C SER A 365 -24.73 23.53 -5.53
N SER A 366 -23.67 22.71 -5.44
CA SER A 366 -22.72 22.47 -6.55
C SER A 366 -23.00 21.21 -7.37
N CYS A 367 -23.87 20.32 -6.90
CA CYS A 367 -24.17 19.06 -7.58
C CYS A 367 -25.02 19.31 -8.85
N MET A 368 -24.35 19.45 -9.99
CA MET A 368 -24.97 19.69 -11.30
C MET A 368 -25.71 18.49 -11.91
N GLY A 369 -25.95 17.43 -11.14
CA GLY A 369 -26.60 16.18 -11.59
C GLY A 369 -28.08 16.28 -11.97
N ARG A 370 -28.59 17.47 -12.31
CA ARG A 370 -29.95 17.71 -12.83
C ARG A 370 -30.05 18.82 -13.89
N ALA A 371 -28.97 19.14 -14.62
CA ALA A 371 -29.04 20.22 -15.61
C ALA A 371 -29.34 19.77 -17.06
N ASN A 372 -29.18 18.50 -17.47
CA ASN A 372 -29.41 18.10 -18.87
C ASN A 372 -29.92 16.65 -19.04
N ALA A 373 -31.15 16.41 -18.58
CA ALA A 373 -31.97 15.29 -19.07
C ALA A 373 -33.42 15.78 -19.20
N SER A 374 -33.65 16.64 -20.20
CA SER A 374 -34.96 16.96 -20.76
C SER A 374 -34.86 16.84 -22.27
#